data_AF-A0A2V8DE17-F1
#
_entry.id   AF-A0A2V8DE17-F1
#
_cell.length_a   1.000
_cell.length_b   1.000
_cell.length_c   1.000
_cell.angle_alpha   90.00
_cell.angle_beta   90.00
_cell.angle_gamma   90.00
#
_symmetry.space_group_name_H-M   'P 1'
#
loop_
_entity.id
_entity.type
_entity.pdbx_description
1 polymer ?
#
loop_
_entity_poly.entity_id
_entity_poly.type
_entity_poly.pdbx_seq_one_letter_code
_entity_poly.pdbx_strand_id
1 'polypeptide(L)'
;MRSQQINRVSTIGLIVLSLTALLDVLLLGYTRPPLPDEGAGAHIFQLSIVALVPTGFLFLATADWTQPVRTVRRLAFPAAVVVLAFAALYYLEHYFYPAHYPT
;
A
#
# COMPACT_ATOMS: atom_id res chain seq x y z
N MET A 1 23.94 -5.30 -14.59
CA MET A 1 23.45 -6.49 -13.84
C MET A 1 22.93 -6.13 -12.45
N ARG A 2 23.71 -5.44 -11.58
CA ARG A 2 23.28 -5.07 -10.21
C ARG A 2 22.01 -4.20 -10.15
N SER A 3 21.92 -3.13 -10.95
CA SER A 3 20.75 -2.22 -10.93
C SER A 3 19.44 -2.90 -11.33
N GLN A 4 19.50 -3.83 -12.30
CA GLN A 4 18.33 -4.59 -12.75
C GLN A 4 17.83 -5.57 -11.68
N GLN A 5 18.75 -6.15 -10.90
CA GLN A 5 18.41 -7.01 -9.77
C GLN A 5 17.79 -6.20 -8.62
N ILE A 6 18.34 -5.01 -8.32
CA ILE A 6 17.76 -4.08 -7.34
C ILE A 6 16.35 -3.68 -7.78
N ASN A 7 16.16 -3.26 -9.03
CA ASN A 7 14.85 -2.87 -9.55
C ASN A 7 13.82 -4.02 -9.44
N ARG A 8 14.23 -5.26 -9.69
CA ARG A 8 13.36 -6.44 -9.53
C ARG A 8 12.96 -6.66 -8.08
N VAL A 9 13.90 -6.56 -7.14
CA VAL A 9 13.63 -6.68 -5.71
C VAL A 9 12.73 -5.54 -5.22
N SER A 10 13.01 -4.30 -5.65
CA SER A 10 12.16 -3.14 -5.34
C SER A 10 10.75 -3.31 -5.89
N THR A 11 10.59 -3.87 -7.10
CA THR A 11 9.26 -4.16 -7.66
C THR A 11 8.49 -5.15 -6.80
N ILE A 12 9.14 -6.24 -6.36
CA ILE A 12 8.53 -7.22 -5.46
C ILE A 12 8.16 -6.56 -4.13
N GLY A 13 9.06 -5.75 -3.56
CA GLY A 13 8.82 -4.99 -2.34
C GLY A 13 7.60 -4.07 -2.46
N LEU A 14 7.49 -3.30 -3.55
CA LEU A 14 6.33 -2.44 -3.81
C LEU A 14 5.02 -3.23 -3.85
N ILE A 15 5.02 -4.38 -4.54
CA ILE A 15 3.84 -5.24 -4.63
C ILE A 15 3.45 -5.76 -3.24
N VAL A 16 4.40 -6.36 -2.52
CA VAL A 16 4.14 -6.93 -1.19
C VAL A 16 3.63 -5.87 -0.23
N LEU A 17 4.30 -4.72 -0.13
CA LEU A 17 3.90 -3.66 0.79
C LEU A 17 2.52 -3.06 0.42
N SER A 18 2.24 -2.87 -0.87
CA SER A 18 0.93 -2.38 -1.31
C SER A 18 -0.20 -3.36 -0.97
N LEU A 19 0.02 -4.65 -1.17
CA LEU A 19 -0.95 -5.69 -0.83
C LEU A 19 -1.14 -5.82 0.68
N THR A 20 -0.06 -5.76 1.47
CA THR A 20 -0.15 -5.75 2.94
C THR A 20 -1.01 -4.58 3.42
N ALA A 21 -0.78 -3.37 2.89
CA ALA A 21 -1.58 -2.20 3.24
C ALA A 21 -3.07 -2.39 2.90
N LEU A 22 -3.39 -2.90 1.70
CA LEU A 22 -4.78 -3.14 1.31
C LEU A 22 -5.44 -4.24 2.15
N LEU A 23 -4.76 -5.36 2.36
CA LEU A 23 -5.29 -6.50 3.12
C LEU A 23 -5.48 -6.16 4.60
N ASP A 24 -4.62 -5.33 5.18
CA ASP A 24 -4.80 -4.86 6.55
C ASP A 24 -6.14 -4.13 6.71
N VAL A 25 -6.41 -3.16 5.82
CA VAL A 25 -7.67 -2.41 5.82
C VAL A 25 -8.88 -3.33 5.57
N LEU A 26 -8.80 -4.22 4.58
CA LEU A 26 -9.92 -5.11 4.23
C LEU A 26 -10.19 -6.17 5.28
N LEU A 27 -9.15 -6.77 5.87
CA LEU A 27 -9.30 -7.88 6.80
C LEU A 27 -9.49 -7.37 8.23
N LEU A 28 -8.65 -6.45 8.71
CA LEU A 28 -8.72 -6.00 10.10
C LEU A 28 -9.73 -4.87 10.27
N GLY A 29 -9.79 -3.93 9.32
CA GLY A 29 -10.70 -2.79 9.40
C GLY A 29 -12.17 -3.18 9.32
N TYR A 30 -12.56 -4.06 8.38
CA TYR A 30 -13.98 -4.42 8.23
C TYR A 30 -14.46 -5.52 9.19
N THR A 31 -13.56 -6.25 9.86
CA THR A 31 -13.95 -7.36 10.76
C THR A 31 -13.83 -7.03 12.24
N ARG A 32 -13.14 -5.93 12.61
CA ARG A 32 -12.99 -5.51 14.00
C ARG A 32 -13.76 -4.21 14.24
N PRO A 33 -14.45 -4.07 15.38
CA PRO A 33 -15.06 -2.80 15.76
C PRO A 33 -13.96 -1.73 15.95
N PRO A 34 -14.27 -0.43 15.81
CA PRO A 34 -13.32 0.63 16.09
C PRO A 34 -12.92 0.58 17.58
N LEU A 35 -11.63 0.41 17.86
CA LEU A 35 -11.09 0.48 19.21
C LEU A 35 -10.71 1.93 19.55
N PRO A 36 -10.67 2.32 20.86
CA PRO A 36 -10.15 3.62 21.29
C PRO A 36 -8.67 3.83 20.97
N ASP A 37 -7.94 2.74 20.83
CA ASP A 37 -6.56 2.67 20.33
C ASP A 37 -6.60 2.15 18.89
N GLU A 38 -5.88 2.80 17.97
CA GLU A 38 -5.85 2.47 16.54
C GLU A 38 -5.39 1.01 16.28
N GLY A 39 -4.73 0.41 17.27
CA GLY A 39 -4.42 -1.01 17.31
C GLY A 39 -3.29 -1.42 16.36
N ALA A 40 -2.87 -2.68 16.47
CA ALA A 40 -1.71 -3.19 15.71
C ALA A 40 -1.86 -3.10 14.19
N GLY A 41 -3.08 -3.18 13.65
CA GLY A 41 -3.35 -3.08 12.21
C GLY A 41 -2.98 -1.71 11.64
N ALA A 42 -3.40 -0.63 12.32
CA ALA A 42 -3.08 0.73 11.90
C ALA A 42 -1.56 0.96 11.80
N HIS A 43 -0.77 0.42 12.73
CA HIS A 43 0.68 0.50 12.67
C HIS A 43 1.29 -0.32 11.53
N ILE A 44 0.72 -1.49 11.19
CA ILE A 44 1.16 -2.28 10.03
C ILE A 44 0.88 -1.53 8.74
N PHE A 45 -0.30 -0.92 8.61
CA PHE A 45 -0.64 -0.05 7.49
C PHE A 45 0.35 1.11 7.37
N GLN A 46 0.57 1.87 8.45
CA GLN A 46 1.49 3.00 8.49
C GLN A 46 2.92 2.59 8.11
N LEU A 47 3.45 1.52 8.69
CA LEU A 47 4.79 1.01 8.37
C LEU A 47 4.89 0.57 6.91
N SER A 48 3.83 -0.02 6.36
CA SER A 48 3.78 -0.41 4.94
C SER A 48 3.85 0.82 4.04
N ILE A 49 3.11 1.89 4.35
CA ILE A 49 3.16 3.16 3.61
C ILE A 49 4.54 3.82 3.75
N VAL A 50 5.11 3.88 4.95
CA VAL A 50 6.44 4.46 5.20
C VAL A 50 7.52 3.69 4.44
N ALA A 51 7.42 2.36 4.36
CA ALA A 51 8.38 1.53 3.62
C ALA A 51 8.18 1.60 2.09
N LEU A 52 6.96 1.87 1.61
CA LEU A 52 6.66 2.05 0.18
C LEU A 52 7.42 3.25 -0.41
N VAL A 53 7.55 4.34 0.36
CA VAL A 53 8.23 5.57 -0.09
C VAL A 53 9.69 5.34 -0.49
N PRO A 54 10.60 4.87 0.40
CA PRO A 54 11.99 4.61 0.03
C PRO A 54 12.12 3.49 -1.01
N THR A 55 11.25 2.48 -0.97
CA THR A 55 11.24 1.40 -1.98
C THR A 55 10.87 1.94 -3.36
N GLY A 56 9.92 2.87 -3.44
CA GLY A 56 9.53 3.57 -4.66
C GLY A 56 10.67 4.43 -5.21
N PHE A 57 11.36 5.17 -4.36
CA PHE A 57 12.56 5.91 -4.76
C PHE A 57 13.65 5.00 -5.29
N LEU A 58 13.94 3.88 -4.62
CA LEU A 58 14.92 2.90 -5.10
C LEU A 58 14.51 2.30 -6.45
N PHE A 59 13.23 2.00 -6.64
CA PHE A 59 12.70 1.52 -7.92
C PHE A 59 12.92 2.56 -9.02
N LEU A 60 12.54 3.82 -8.79
CA LEU A 60 12.68 4.92 -9.77
C LEU A 60 14.14 5.20 -10.11
N ALA A 61 15.01 5.22 -9.10
CA ALA A 61 16.45 5.45 -9.28
C ALA A 61 17.14 4.33 -10.07
N THR A 62 16.61 3.10 -10.00
CA THR A 62 17.18 1.93 -10.68
C THR A 62 16.38 1.49 -11.91
N ALA A 63 15.33 2.24 -12.26
CA ALA A 63 14.46 1.92 -13.37
C ALA A 63 15.19 2.07 -14.71
N ASP A 64 14.81 1.20 -15.64
CA ASP A 64 15.27 1.31 -17.02
C ASP A 64 14.44 2.36 -17.75
N TRP A 65 14.97 3.58 -17.79
CA TRP A 65 14.34 4.73 -18.46
C TRP A 65 14.40 4.64 -20.00
N THR A 66 15.13 3.67 -20.55
CA THR A 66 15.10 3.39 -22.00
C THR A 66 13.79 2.71 -22.42
N GLN A 67 13.04 2.12 -21.49
CA GLN A 67 11.74 1.47 -21.71
C GLN A 67 10.66 2.04 -20.77
N PRO A 68 10.29 3.33 -20.88
CA PRO A 68 9.46 4.03 -19.90
C PRO A 68 8.07 3.40 -19.75
N VAL A 69 7.45 2.95 -20.85
CA VAL A 69 6.13 2.30 -20.81
C VAL A 69 6.14 1.04 -19.93
N ARG A 70 7.22 0.24 -20.01
CA ARG A 70 7.35 -0.98 -19.21
C ARG A 70 7.55 -0.67 -17.73
N THR A 71 8.32 0.38 -17.42
CA THR A 71 8.54 0.88 -16.06
C THR A 71 7.25 1.40 -15.46
N VAL A 72 6.53 2.28 -16.17
CA VAL A 72 5.24 2.83 -15.73
C VAL A 72 4.23 1.73 -15.50
N ARG A 73 4.12 0.73 -16.39
CA ARG A 73 3.20 -0.41 -16.21
C ARG A 73 3.48 -1.20 -14.93
N ARG A 74 4.76 -1.37 -14.56
CA ARG A 74 5.14 -2.07 -13.32
C ARG A 74 4.81 -1.25 -12.07
N LEU A 75 4.84 0.08 -12.16
CA LEU A 75 4.48 0.98 -11.07
C LEU A 75 2.96 1.18 -10.95
N ALA A 76 2.24 1.09 -12.06
CA ALA A 76 0.79 1.31 -12.10
C ALA A 76 0.03 0.35 -11.20
N PHE A 77 0.43 -0.93 -11.16
CA PHE A 77 -0.20 -1.92 -10.29
C PHE A 77 -0.08 -1.58 -8.79
N PRO A 78 1.12 -1.47 -8.18
CA PRO A 78 1.24 -1.13 -6.76
C PRO A 78 0.65 0.24 -6.46
N ALA A 79 0.74 1.22 -7.36
CA ALA A 79 0.08 2.51 -7.18
C ALA A 79 -1.44 2.40 -7.09
N ALA A 80 -2.07 1.63 -7.99
CA ALA A 80 -3.51 1.39 -7.96
C ALA A 80 -3.93 0.67 -6.67
N VAL A 81 -3.15 -0.31 -6.21
CA VAL A 81 -3.42 -1.04 -4.96
C VAL A 81 -3.35 -0.09 -3.75
N VAL A 82 -2.35 0.80 -3.69
CA VAL A 82 -2.25 1.80 -2.62
C VAL A 82 -3.44 2.76 -2.64
N VAL A 83 -3.84 3.25 -3.82
CA VAL A 83 -5.04 4.09 -3.96
C VAL A 83 -6.28 3.37 -3.46
N LEU A 84 -6.44 2.09 -3.81
CA LEU A 84 -7.54 1.27 -3.31
C LEU A 84 -7.50 1.10 -1.78
N ALA A 85 -6.31 0.94 -1.19
CA ALA A 85 -6.16 0.81 0.26
C ALA A 85 -6.62 2.09 0.98
N PHE A 86 -6.21 3.27 0.49
CA PHE A 86 -6.68 4.55 1.02
C PHE A 86 -8.17 4.78 0.78
N ALA A 87 -8.69 4.42 -0.39
CA ALA A 87 -10.12 4.54 -0.69
C ALA A 87 -10.97 3.64 0.23
N ALA A 88 -10.51 2.41 0.46
CA ALA A 88 -11.17 1.47 1.37
C ALA A 88 -11.14 1.98 2.83
N LEU A 89 -10.02 2.55 3.26
CA LEU A 89 -9.87 3.13 4.60
C LEU A 89 -10.79 4.36 4.76
N TYR A 90 -10.81 5.24 3.76
CA TYR A 90 -11.69 6.42 3.75
C TYR A 90 -13.17 6.02 3.83
N TYR A 91 -13.60 5.06 3.02
CA TYR A 91 -14.97 4.56 3.05
C TYR A 91 -15.31 3.96 4.41
N LEU A 92 -14.39 3.18 4.97
CA LEU A 92 -14.56 2.53 6.26
C LEU A 92 -14.78 3.56 7.38
N GLU A 93 -13.95 4.59 7.42
CA GLU A 93 -13.99 5.62 8.46
C GLU A 93 -15.19 6.56 8.32
N HIS A 94 -15.55 6.94 7.09
CA HIS A 94 -16.57 7.98 6.84
C HIS A 94 -17.98 7.42 6.62
N TYR A 95 -18.12 6.16 6.21
CA TYR A 95 -19.42 5.58 5.87
C TYR A 95 -19.70 4.29 6.63
N PHE A 96 -18.74 3.36 6.70
CA PHE A 96 -18.98 2.06 7.33
C PHE A 96 -19.13 2.16 8.85
N TYR A 97 -18.15 2.77 9.54
CA TYR A 97 -18.20 2.90 10.99
C TYR A 97 -19.38 3.73 11.49
N PRO A 98 -19.70 4.91 10.93
CA PRO A 98 -20.88 5.67 11.37
C PRO A 98 -22.20 4.92 11.17
N ALA A 99 -22.29 4.08 10.13
CA ALA A 99 -23.50 3.30 9.85
C ALA A 99 -23.68 2.07 10.78
N HIS A 100 -22.58 1.45 11.23
CA HIS A 100 -22.61 0.22 12.03
C HIS A 100 -22.37 0.44 13.52
N TYR A 101 -21.69 1.52 13.88
CA TYR A 101 -21.36 1.91 15.25
C TYR A 101 -21.76 3.38 15.49
N PRO A 102 -23.07 3.71 15.46
CA PRO A 102 -23.54 5.04 15.80
C PRO A 102 -23.18 5.36 17.25
N THR A 103 -22.38 6.41 17.45
CA THR A 103 -22.08 6.99 18.77
C THR A 103 -23.27 7.72 19.36
#